data_AF-A0A0Q7YLS7-F1
#
_entry.id   AF-A0A0Q7YLS7-F1
#
_cell.length_a   1.000
_cell.length_b   1.000
_cell.length_c   1.000
_cell.angle_alpha   90.00
_cell.angle_beta   90.00
_cell.angle_gamma   90.00
#
_symmetry.space_group_name_H-M   'P 1'
#
loop_
_entity.id
_entity.type
_entity.pdbx_description
1 polymer ?
#
loop_
_entity_poly.entity_id
_entity_poly.type
_entity_poly.pdbx_seq_one_letter_code
_entity_poly.pdbx_strand_id
1 'polypeptide(L)'
;MEWLWAAISVCWTIGAWVVARAVWAMAQSWSASGMVDSGLAGGLSRDANPVGFAVARGAALLVAGLALLFVAIGIAITLGWISRAL
;
A
#
# COMPACT_ATOMS: atom_id res chain seq x y z
N MET A 1 0.05 26.95 14.42
CA MET A 1 0.57 25.56 14.55
C MET A 1 -0.11 24.58 13.59
N GLU A 2 -1.29 24.92 13.10
CA GLU A 2 -2.21 24.13 12.27
C GLU A 2 -1.60 23.79 10.92
N TRP A 3 -0.93 24.77 10.28
CA TRP A 3 -0.22 24.56 9.01
C TRP A 3 0.93 23.54 9.10
N LEU A 4 1.61 23.45 10.25
CA LEU A 4 2.65 22.43 10.48
C LEU A 4 2.02 21.03 10.53
N TRP A 5 0.90 20.88 11.25
CA TRP A 5 0.18 19.61 11.32
C TRP A 5 -0.43 19.19 9.99
N ALA A 6 -0.94 20.14 9.21
CA ALA A 6 -1.38 19.90 7.84
C ALA A 6 -0.22 19.39 6.96
N ALA A 7 0.96 20.02 7.03
CA ALA A 7 2.14 19.60 6.26
C ALA A 7 2.62 18.19 6.65
N ILE A 8 2.67 17.87 7.95
CA ILE A 8 3.01 16.51 8.43
C ILE A 8 2.00 15.48 7.90
N SER A 9 0.71 15.82 7.90
CA SER A 9 -0.36 14.96 7.38
C SER A 9 -0.23 14.72 5.87
N VAL A 10 0.21 15.72 5.10
CA VAL A 10 0.53 15.57 3.67
C VAL A 10 1.71 14.60 3.48
N CYS A 11 2.81 14.75 4.22
CA CYS A 11 3.96 13.85 4.14
C CYS A 11 3.57 12.40 4.44
N TRP A 12 2.77 12.18 5.48
CA TRP A 12 2.21 10.86 5.82
C TRP A 12 1.37 10.28 4.68
N THR A 13 0.47 11.08 4.11
CA THR A 13 -0.41 10.69 3.00
C THR A 13 0.38 10.26 1.78
N ILE A 14 1.44 10.99 1.43
CA ILE A 14 2.33 10.66 0.32
C ILE A 14 3.04 9.32 0.60
N GLY A 15 3.57 9.14 1.82
CA GLY A 15 4.22 7.88 2.22
C GLY A 15 3.29 6.67 2.08
N ALA A 16 2.06 6.78 2.59
CA ALA A 16 1.05 5.73 2.47
C ALA A 16 0.70 5.43 1.00
N TRP A 17 0.62 6.46 0.15
CA TRP A 17 0.37 6.29 -1.28
C TRP A 17 1.51 5.57 -2.00
N VAL A 18 2.76 5.90 -1.69
CA VAL A 18 3.95 5.22 -2.25
C VAL A 18 3.93 3.74 -1.88
N VAL A 19 3.64 3.41 -0.60
CA VAL A 19 3.51 2.03 -0.14
C VAL A 19 2.39 1.31 -0.88
N ALA A 20 1.20 1.91 -0.98
CA ALA A 20 0.06 1.32 -1.71
C ALA A 20 0.43 1.01 -3.17
N ARG A 21 1.07 1.96 -3.86
CA ARG A 21 1.53 1.81 -5.25
C ARG A 21 2.56 0.69 -5.40
N ALA A 22 3.56 0.66 -4.53
CA ALA A 22 4.63 -0.34 -4.58
C ALA A 22 4.09 -1.75 -4.35
N VAL A 23 3.27 -1.94 -3.31
CA VAL A 23 2.68 -3.25 -2.97
C VAL A 23 1.69 -3.69 -4.06
N TRP A 24 0.89 -2.77 -4.60
CA TRP A 24 0.02 -3.07 -5.73
C TRP A 24 0.81 -3.52 -6.95
N ALA A 25 1.85 -2.77 -7.34
CA ALA A 25 2.72 -3.12 -8.47
C ALA A 25 3.39 -4.49 -8.27
N MET A 26 3.83 -4.79 -7.05
CA MET A 26 4.38 -6.10 -6.68
C MET A 26 3.34 -7.22 -6.84
N ALA A 27 2.10 -7.03 -6.36
CA ALA A 27 1.04 -8.02 -6.52
C ALA A 27 0.69 -8.27 -8.01
N GLN A 28 0.75 -7.22 -8.84
CA GLN A 28 0.53 -7.35 -10.28
C GLN A 28 1.70 -8.05 -10.99
N SER A 29 2.94 -7.77 -10.60
CA SER A 29 4.10 -8.46 -11.19
C SER A 29 4.07 -9.95 -10.89
N TRP A 30 3.70 -10.36 -9.67
CA TRP A 30 3.48 -11.76 -9.33
C TRP A 30 2.37 -12.39 -10.17
N SER A 31 1.28 -11.65 -10.40
CA SER A 31 0.17 -12.13 -11.22
C SER A 31 0.60 -12.42 -12.67
N ALA A 32 1.48 -11.58 -13.21
CA ALA A 32 2.01 -11.70 -14.57
C ALA A 32 3.08 -12.80 -14.68
N SER A 33 4.00 -12.90 -13.70
CA SER A 33 5.07 -13.90 -13.70
C SER A 33 4.60 -15.30 -13.28
N GLY A 34 3.46 -15.39 -12.59
CA GLY A 34 3.02 -16.63 -11.94
C GLY A 34 3.89 -17.04 -10.76
N MET A 35 4.79 -16.17 -10.29
CA MET A 35 5.76 -16.47 -9.23
C MET A 35 5.83 -15.34 -8.21
N VAL A 36 5.71 -15.71 -6.94
CA VAL A 36 6.05 -14.84 -5.80
C VAL A 36 7.52 -15.06 -5.50
N ASP A 37 8.36 -14.14 -5.93
CA ASP A 37 9.79 -14.16 -5.63
C ASP A 37 10.05 -13.45 -4.30
N SER A 38 10.67 -14.18 -3.35
CA SER A 38 11.01 -13.68 -2.02
C SER A 38 12.45 -13.16 -1.93
N GLY A 39 13.26 -13.34 -2.98
CA GLY A 39 14.70 -13.05 -2.96
C GLY A 39 15.52 -14.00 -2.07
N LEU A 40 14.89 -14.95 -1.36
CA LEU A 40 15.53 -15.92 -0.47
C LEU A 40 15.20 -17.34 -0.95
N ALA A 41 16.11 -17.96 -1.70
CA ALA A 41 16.23 -19.39 -2.07
C ALA A 41 14.96 -20.22 -2.40
N GLY A 42 13.78 -19.62 -2.50
CA GLY A 42 12.50 -20.27 -2.65
C GLY A 42 11.42 -19.27 -3.05
N GLY A 43 11.01 -19.35 -4.31
CA GLY A 43 9.83 -18.66 -4.84
C GLY A 43 8.59 -19.55 -4.76
N LEU A 44 7.43 -18.95 -4.52
CA LEU A 44 6.13 -19.63 -4.60
C LEU A 44 5.62 -19.54 -6.04
N SER A 45 5.68 -20.63 -6.78
CA SER A 45 5.07 -20.74 -8.11
C SER A 45 3.57 -21.05 -7.99
N ARG A 46 2.75 -20.40 -8.81
CA ARG A 46 1.31 -20.66 -8.93
C ARG A 46 1.03 -22.10 -9.31
N ASP A 47 1.85 -22.70 -10.18
CA ASP A 47 1.60 -24.05 -10.70
C ASP A 47 1.97 -25.12 -9.66
N ALA A 48 2.98 -24.85 -8.84
CA ALA A 48 3.41 -25.75 -7.77
C ALA A 48 2.52 -25.65 -6.52
N ASN A 49 2.04 -24.45 -6.18
CA ASN A 49 1.16 -24.22 -5.03
C ASN A 49 0.15 -23.10 -5.32
N PRO A 50 -0.98 -23.41 -5.97
CA PRO A 50 -1.94 -22.39 -6.41
C PRO A 50 -2.62 -21.68 -5.22
N VAL A 51 -2.87 -22.40 -4.14
CA VAL A 51 -3.50 -21.85 -2.92
C VAL A 51 -2.54 -20.89 -2.21
N GLY A 52 -1.28 -21.31 -1.98
CA GLY A 52 -0.27 -20.47 -1.36
C GLY A 52 0.00 -19.19 -2.16
N PHE A 53 0.07 -19.31 -3.49
CA PHE A 53 0.20 -18.16 -4.38
C PHE A 53 -1.00 -17.19 -4.25
N ALA A 54 -2.23 -17.72 -4.26
CA ALA A 54 -3.44 -16.90 -4.13
C ALA A 54 -3.51 -16.16 -2.79
N VAL A 55 -3.13 -16.82 -1.69
CA VAL A 55 -3.06 -16.22 -0.35
C VAL A 55 -2.01 -15.11 -0.30
N ALA A 56 -0.80 -15.35 -0.80
CA ALA A 56 0.29 -14.36 -0.79
C ALA A 56 -0.10 -13.11 -1.59
N ARG A 57 -0.64 -13.28 -2.80
CA ARG A 57 -1.15 -12.18 -3.62
C ARG A 57 -2.32 -11.46 -2.94
N GLY A 58 -3.26 -12.20 -2.37
CA GLY A 58 -4.41 -11.64 -1.65
C GLY A 58 -3.98 -10.78 -0.46
N ALA A 59 -3.01 -11.25 0.33
CA ALA A 59 -2.45 -10.49 1.44
C ALA A 59 -1.77 -9.20 0.97
N ALA A 60 -1.00 -9.24 -0.12
CA ALA A 60 -0.40 -8.04 -0.70
C ALA A 60 -1.47 -7.03 -1.15
N LEU A 61 -2.53 -7.49 -1.84
CA LEU A 61 -3.63 -6.61 -2.25
C LEU A 61 -4.38 -6.01 -1.03
N LEU A 62 -4.55 -6.78 0.04
CA LEU A 62 -5.13 -6.29 1.28
C LEU A 62 -4.27 -5.21 1.94
N VAL A 63 -2.94 -5.39 1.98
CA VAL A 63 -2.00 -4.37 2.46
C VAL A 63 -2.07 -3.11 1.60
N ALA A 64 -2.12 -3.25 0.27
CA ALA A 64 -2.29 -2.10 -0.63
C ALA A 64 -3.61 -1.36 -0.38
N GLY A 65 -4.71 -2.10 -0.17
CA GLY A 65 -6.02 -1.53 0.18
C GLY A 65 -6.02 -0.80 1.51
N LEU A 66 -5.40 -1.37 2.55
CA LEU A 66 -5.21 -0.71 3.83
C LEU A 66 -4.38 0.57 3.70
N ALA A 67 -3.29 0.53 2.94
CA ALA A 67 -2.48 1.71 2.69
C ALA A 67 -3.28 2.83 1.98
N LEU A 68 -4.18 2.49 1.04
CA LEU A 68 -5.10 3.47 0.44
C LEU A 68 -6.12 4.03 1.44
N LEU A 69 -6.58 3.23 2.41
CA LEU A 69 -7.43 3.74 3.49
C LEU A 69 -6.68 4.78 4.33
N PHE A 70 -5.40 4.53 4.65
CA PHE A 70 -4.55 5.52 5.33
C PHE A 70 -4.35 6.81 4.51
N VAL A 71 -4.27 6.71 3.18
CA VAL A 71 -4.25 7.89 2.29
C VAL A 71 -5.55 8.69 2.45
N ALA A 72 -6.71 8.04 2.39
CA ALA A 72 -7.99 8.73 2.54
C ALA A 72 -8.13 9.43 3.90
N ILE A 73 -7.71 8.76 4.98
CA ILE A 73 -7.67 9.34 6.34
C ILE A 73 -6.72 10.53 6.39
N GLY A 74 -5.52 10.41 5.81
CA GLY A 74 -4.53 11.49 5.77
C GLY A 74 -5.04 12.74 5.03
N ILE A 75 -5.75 12.56 3.92
CA ILE A 75 -6.41 13.65 3.18
C ILE A 75 -7.47 14.33 4.07
N ALA A 76 -8.34 13.55 4.72
CA ALA A 76 -9.40 14.09 5.58
C ALA A 76 -8.83 14.90 6.76
N ILE A 77 -7.78 14.38 7.41
CA ILE A 77 -7.08 15.07 8.51
C ILE A 77 -6.42 16.36 8.00
N THR A 78 -5.76 16.31 6.84
CA THR A 78 -5.12 17.48 6.22
C THR A 78 -6.15 18.60 5.98
N LEU A 79 -7.28 18.27 5.37
CA LEU A 79 -8.36 19.22 5.12
C LEU A 79 -8.94 19.78 6.43
N GLY A 80 -9.06 18.94 7.46
CA GLY A 80 -9.51 19.36 8.79
C GLY A 80 -8.55 20.33 9.48
N TRP A 81 -7.24 20.22 9.26
CA TRP A 81 -6.27 21.20 9.78
C TRP A 81 -6.29 22.50 8.97
N ILE A 82 -6.41 22.41 7.65
CA ILE A 82 -6.50 23.59 6.78
C ILE A 82 -7.77 24.39 7.10
N SER A 83 -8.92 23.73 7.27
CA SER A 83 -10.17 24.42 7.58
C SER A 83 -10.18 25.12 8.94
N ARG A 84 -9.39 24.63 9.91
CA ARG A 84 -9.20 25.27 11.22
C ARG A 84 -8.21 26.45 11.18
N ALA A 85 -7.37 26.51 10.16
CA ALA A 85 -6.36 27.55 9.99
C ALA A 85 -6.88 28.76 9.19
N LEU A 86 -8.03 28.59 8.51
CA LEU A 86 -8.78 29.62 7.80
C LEU A 86 -9.84 30.25 8.73
#